data_AF-A0A1J3CP27-F1
#
_entry.id   AF-A0A1J3CP27-F1
#
_cell.length_a   1.000
_cell.length_b   1.000
_cell.length_c   1.000
_cell.angle_alpha   90.00
_cell.angle_beta   90.00
_cell.angle_gamma   90.00
#
_symmetry.space_group_name_H-M   'P 1'
#
loop_
_entity.id
_entity.type
_entity.pdbx_description
1 polymer ?
#
loop_
_entity_poly.entity_id
_entity_poly.type
_entity_poly.pdbx_seq_one_letter_code
_entity_poly.pdbx_strand_id
1 'polypeptide(L)'
;KKKPRSMMKSMFYFLLALIAVLAATASDYKPEPVLDTNGQTVIGGRSYHLVSAVPGKGGGLGLAGHGDKKCPLDIVQESSEENDGIPVKISD
;
A
#
# COMPACT_ATOMS: atom_id res chain seq x y z
N LYS A 1 10.21 60.15 13.59
CA LYS A 1 9.56 59.12 12.73
C LYS A 1 10.58 58.00 12.41
N LYS A 2 10.70 56.97 13.27
CA LYS A 2 11.54 55.78 12.99
C LYS A 2 10.74 54.81 12.11
N LYS A 3 11.08 54.72 10.82
CA LYS A 3 10.49 53.77 9.85
C LYS A 3 10.75 52.30 10.28
N PRO A 4 9.95 51.32 9.81
CA PRO A 4 9.53 50.11 10.50
C PRO A 4 10.53 48.95 10.33
N ARG A 5 11.84 49.22 10.34
CA ARG A 5 12.88 48.19 10.16
C ARG A 5 12.89 47.15 11.28
N SER A 6 12.52 47.54 12.50
CA SER A 6 12.39 46.63 13.64
C SER A 6 11.18 45.70 13.47
N MET A 7 10.05 46.24 12.99
CA MET A 7 8.80 45.50 12.80
C MET A 7 8.92 44.42 11.71
N MET A 8 9.63 44.71 10.61
CA MET A 8 9.87 43.75 9.54
C MET A 8 10.75 42.56 9.97
N LYS A 9 11.74 42.77 10.85
CA LYS A 9 12.57 41.68 11.39
C LYS A 9 11.77 40.79 12.34
N SER A 10 10.97 41.39 13.22
CA SER A 10 10.09 40.65 14.12
C SER A 10 9.09 39.77 13.37
N MET A 11 8.48 40.32 12.32
CA MET A 11 7.54 39.61 11.46
C MET A 11 8.20 38.47 10.68
N PHE A 12 9.46 38.65 10.25
CA PHE A 12 10.24 37.60 9.59
C PHE A 12 10.53 36.43 10.54
N TYR A 13 10.96 36.68 11.78
CA TYR A 13 11.19 35.62 12.76
C TYR A 13 9.90 34.89 13.14
N PHE A 14 8.79 35.62 13.26
CA PHE A 14 7.48 35.03 13.52
C PHE A 14 7.05 34.09 12.38
N LEU A 15 7.18 34.54 11.13
CA LEU A 15 6.85 33.72 9.96
C LEU A 15 7.76 32.49 9.87
N LEU A 16 9.05 32.64 10.15
CA LEU A 16 10.00 31.54 10.17
C LEU A 16 9.65 30.51 11.25
N ALA A 17 9.27 30.98 12.45
CA ALA A 17 8.82 30.12 13.54
C ALA A 17 7.51 29.40 13.18
N LEU A 18 6.56 30.10 12.55
CA LEU A 18 5.30 29.51 12.11
C LEU A 18 5.53 28.40 11.06
N ILE A 19 6.39 28.64 10.08
CA ILE A 19 6.76 27.63 9.05
C ILE A 19 7.46 26.43 9.69
N ALA A 20 8.38 26.66 10.64
CA ALA A 20 9.07 25.57 11.34
C ALA A 20 8.10 24.69 12.14
N VAL A 21 7.12 25.31 12.83
CA VAL A 21 6.06 24.59 13.54
C VAL A 21 5.19 23.81 12.56
N LEU A 22 4.77 24.44 11.46
CA LEU A 22 3.92 23.79 10.45
C LEU A 22 4.61 22.57 9.82
N ALA A 23 5.90 22.70 9.48
CA ALA A 23 6.71 21.62 8.93
C ALA A 23 6.92 20.47 9.93
N ALA A 24 7.09 20.78 11.22
CA ALA A 24 7.22 19.76 12.27
C ALA A 24 5.89 19.03 12.55
N THR A 25 4.75 19.68 12.30
CA THR A 25 3.40 19.09 12.46
C THR A 25 2.85 18.48 11.18
N ALA A 26 3.56 18.60 10.05
CA ALA A 26 3.16 17.95 8.82
C ALA A 26 3.21 16.44 9.05
N SER A 27 2.04 15.82 9.13
CA SER A 27 1.95 14.38 9.27
C SER A 27 2.39 13.73 7.96
N ASP A 28 3.40 12.87 8.01
CA ASP A 28 3.63 11.90 6.95
C ASP A 28 2.41 10.97 6.92
N TYR A 29 1.58 11.12 5.88
CA TYR A 29 0.53 10.15 5.61
C TYR A 29 1.19 8.84 5.20
N LYS A 30 1.22 7.88 6.11
CA LYS A 30 1.64 6.51 5.83
C LYS A 30 0.38 5.63 5.78
N PRO A 31 0.04 5.05 4.61
CA PRO A 31 -1.06 4.10 4.56
C PRO A 31 -0.79 2.92 5.49
N GLU A 32 -1.86 2.37 6.06
CA GLU A 32 -1.76 1.17 6.87
C GLU A 32 -1.21 0.02 6.03
N PRO A 33 -0.24 -0.76 6.53
CA PRO A 33 0.29 -1.89 5.77
C PRO A 33 -0.78 -2.96 5.54
N VAL A 34 -0.71 -3.61 4.37
CA VAL A 34 -1.46 -4.85 4.15
C VAL A 34 -0.90 -5.93 5.06
N LEU A 35 -1.78 -6.64 5.78
CA LEU A 35 -1.42 -7.75 6.63
C LEU A 35 -1.80 -9.08 5.96
N ASP A 36 -0.98 -10.11 6.15
CA ASP A 36 -1.30 -11.47 5.77
C ASP A 36 -2.26 -12.12 6.77
N THR A 37 -2.66 -13.36 6.51
CA THR A 37 -3.59 -14.13 7.36
C THR A 37 -3.02 -14.47 8.74
N ASN A 38 -1.71 -14.30 8.96
CA ASN A 38 -1.05 -14.43 10.26
C ASN A 38 -0.93 -13.08 10.98
N GLY A 39 -1.44 -11.99 10.41
CA GLY A 39 -1.34 -10.63 10.95
C GLY A 39 0.01 -9.97 10.75
N GLN A 40 0.87 -10.49 9.88
CA GLN A 40 2.18 -9.91 9.57
C GLN A 40 2.11 -9.01 8.34
N THR A 41 2.91 -7.95 8.32
CA THR A 41 3.00 -7.06 7.15
C THR A 41 3.45 -7.83 5.89
N VAL A 42 2.70 -7.66 4.80
CA VAL A 42 3.07 -8.13 3.47
C VAL A 42 4.32 -7.39 3.00
N ILE A 43 5.33 -8.14 2.56
CA ILE A 43 6.62 -7.59 2.13
C ILE A 43 6.82 -7.88 0.65
N GLY A 44 7.11 -6.84 -0.12
CA GLY A 44 7.36 -6.94 -1.55
C GLY A 44 8.44 -7.98 -1.90
N GLY A 45 8.23 -8.71 -2.99
CA GLY A 45 9.12 -9.76 -3.48
C GLY A 45 9.05 -11.10 -2.73
N ARG A 46 8.32 -11.18 -1.60
CA ARG A 46 7.99 -12.46 -0.95
C ARG A 46 6.82 -13.15 -1.62
N SER A 47 6.78 -14.47 -1.49
CA SER A 47 5.74 -15.32 -2.05
C SER A 47 4.55 -15.43 -1.11
N TYR A 48 3.35 -15.18 -1.62
CA TYR A 48 2.07 -15.30 -0.90
C TYR A 48 1.07 -16.08 -1.74
N HIS A 49 0.25 -16.91 -1.10
CA HIS A 49 -0.98 -17.42 -1.71
C HIS A 49 -2.10 -16.40 -1.51
N LEU A 50 -2.80 -16.06 -2.59
CA LEU A 50 -3.97 -15.21 -2.55
C LEU A 50 -5.22 -16.10 -2.56
N VAL A 51 -5.86 -16.24 -1.40
CA VAL A 51 -7.02 -17.12 -1.18
C VAL A 51 -8.31 -16.33 -0.99
N SER A 52 -9.46 -16.96 -1.25
CA SER A 52 -10.77 -16.34 -1.02
C SER A 52 -10.93 -15.94 0.44
N ALA A 53 -11.25 -14.66 0.68
CA ALA A 53 -11.60 -14.17 2.01
C ALA A 53 -13.00 -14.66 2.46
N VAL A 54 -13.84 -15.09 1.52
CA VAL A 54 -15.21 -15.55 1.79
C VAL A 54 -15.26 -17.08 1.67
N PRO A 55 -15.61 -17.79 2.75
CA PRO A 55 -15.82 -19.24 2.69
C PRO A 55 -16.92 -19.61 1.70
N GLY A 56 -16.84 -20.78 1.07
CA GLY A 56 -17.78 -21.22 0.04
C GLY A 56 -17.55 -20.61 -1.35
N LYS A 57 -16.52 -19.76 -1.55
CA LYS A 57 -16.32 -18.98 -2.79
C LYS A 57 -15.13 -19.40 -3.64
N GLY A 58 -14.57 -20.58 -3.36
CA GLY A 58 -13.42 -21.12 -4.08
C GLY A 58 -12.10 -20.90 -3.34
N GLY A 59 -11.03 -21.40 -3.94
CA GLY A 59 -9.67 -21.39 -3.38
C GLY A 59 -8.85 -20.17 -3.76
N GLY A 60 -7.57 -20.40 -3.95
CA GLY A 60 -6.59 -19.38 -4.31
C GLY A 60 -6.47 -19.10 -5.80
N LEU A 61 -5.50 -18.28 -6.18
CA LEU A 61 -5.25 -17.94 -7.58
C LEU A 61 -4.43 -19.02 -8.28
N GLY A 62 -4.88 -19.43 -9.46
CA GLY A 62 -4.23 -20.39 -10.34
C GLY A 62 -3.99 -19.84 -11.74
N LEU A 63 -3.52 -20.72 -12.63
CA LEU A 63 -3.34 -20.42 -14.05
C LEU A 63 -4.07 -21.46 -14.90
N ALA A 64 -4.85 -21.00 -15.88
CA ALA A 64 -5.57 -21.87 -16.81
C ALA A 64 -5.46 -21.38 -18.25
N GLY A 65 -5.61 -22.29 -19.21
CA GLY A 65 -5.67 -21.94 -20.63
C GLY A 65 -6.99 -21.25 -21.00
N HIS A 66 -6.96 -20.41 -22.04
CA HIS A 66 -8.13 -19.70 -22.54
C HIS A 66 -8.75 -20.45 -23.73
N GLY A 67 -9.79 -21.26 -23.46
CA GLY A 67 -10.41 -22.11 -24.48
C GLY A 67 -9.38 -23.06 -25.12
N ASP A 68 -9.26 -23.03 -26.44
CA ASP A 68 -8.29 -23.86 -27.17
C ASP A 68 -6.84 -23.33 -27.15
N LYS A 69 -6.62 -22.08 -26.67
CA LYS A 69 -5.29 -21.49 -26.60
C LYS A 69 -4.63 -21.86 -25.27
N LYS A 70 -3.57 -22.66 -25.34
CA LYS A 70 -2.77 -23.05 -24.16
C LYS A 70 -1.89 -21.93 -23.61
N CYS A 71 -1.59 -20.91 -24.41
CA CYS A 71 -0.81 -19.73 -23.99
C CYS A 71 -1.34 -18.46 -24.69
N PRO A 72 -1.27 -17.27 -24.06
CA PRO A 72 -0.90 -17.07 -22.65
C PRO A 72 -1.93 -17.73 -21.71
N LEU A 73 -1.52 -18.00 -20.47
CA LEU A 73 -2.43 -18.49 -19.43
C LEU A 73 -3.15 -17.31 -18.79
N ASP A 74 -4.41 -17.51 -18.45
CA ASP A 74 -5.22 -16.58 -17.69
C ASP A 74 -5.08 -16.86 -16.19
N ILE A 75 -5.16 -15.79 -15.40
CA ILE A 75 -5.27 -15.90 -13.95
C ILE A 75 -6.71 -16.27 -13.62
N VAL A 76 -6.89 -17.37 -12.90
CA VAL A 76 -8.20 -17.87 -12.50
C VAL A 76 -8.24 -18.08 -10.98
N GLN A 77 -9.44 -18.17 -10.44
CA GLN A 77 -9.63 -18.63 -9.07
C GLN A 77 -9.87 -20.15 -9.07
N GLU A 78 -9.19 -20.87 -8.19
CA GLU A 78 -9.38 -22.30 -7.99
C GLU A 78 -10.79 -22.59 -7.47
N SER A 79 -11.38 -23.70 -7.90
CA SER A 79 -12.76 -24.05 -7.54
C SER A 79 -12.89 -24.63 -6.13
N SER A 80 -11.85 -25.30 -5.64
CA SER A 80 -11.82 -25.89 -4.30
C SER A 80 -11.14 -24.96 -3.30
N GLU A 81 -11.77 -24.74 -2.15
CA GLU A 81 -11.19 -24.01 -1.02
C GLU A 81 -9.94 -24.68 -0.44
N GLU A 82 -9.77 -25.98 -0.66
CA GLU A 82 -8.58 -26.71 -0.23
C GLU A 82 -7.37 -26.45 -1.15
N ASN A 83 -7.57 -25.79 -2.28
CA ASN A 83 -6.51 -25.46 -3.22
C ASN A 83 -6.11 -23.98 -3.10
N ASP A 84 -4.98 -23.72 -2.43
CA ASP A 84 -4.40 -22.38 -2.29
C ASP A 84 -3.82 -21.82 -3.61
N GLY A 85 -3.83 -22.61 -4.68
CA GLY A 85 -3.35 -22.21 -5.99
C GLY A 85 -1.83 -22.03 -6.03
N ILE A 86 -1.37 -21.07 -6.84
CA ILE A 86 0.05 -20.75 -7.00
C ILE A 86 0.45 -19.54 -6.15
N PRO A 87 1.68 -19.52 -5.61
CA PRO A 87 2.18 -18.35 -4.90
C PRO A 87 2.52 -17.22 -5.87
N VAL A 88 2.20 -15.99 -5.48
CA VAL A 88 2.52 -14.76 -6.21
C VAL A 88 3.48 -13.89 -5.43
N LYS A 89 4.18 -13.00 -6.13
CA LYS A 89 5.02 -11.95 -5.52
C LYS A 89 4.41 -10.59 -5.82
N ILE A 90 4.25 -9.79 -4.78
CA ILE A 90 3.74 -8.42 -4.88
C ILE A 90 4.94 -7.48 -4.96
N SER A 91 4.89 -6.47 -5.83
CA SER A 91 5.89 -5.42 -5.94
C SER A 91 5.21 -4.07 -6.11
N ASP A 92 5.89 -3.01 -5.69
CA ASP A 92 5.49 -1.62 -5.91
C ASP A 92 5.68 -1.19 -7.37
#